data_AF-A0A9X6INL9-F1
#
_entry.id   AF-A0A9X6INL9-F1
#
_cell.length_a   1.000
_cell.length_b   1.000
_cell.length_c   1.000
_cell.angle_alpha   90.00
_cell.angle_beta   90.00
_cell.angle_gamma   90.00
#
_symmetry.space_group_name_H-M   'P 1'
#
loop_
_entity.id
_entity.type
_entity.pdbx_description
1 polymer ?
#
loop_
_entity_poly.entity_id
_entity_poly.type
_entity_poly.pdbx_seq_one_letter_code
_entity_poly.pdbx_strand_id
1 'polypeptide(L)' 'MRMNEKGHSVTNGANQLFNVNFHDFISKEQNNTSMELASEFGISLQDVKRLKKQIERS' A
#
# COMPACT_ATOMS: atom_id res chain seq x y z
N MET A 1 0.55 16.44 -32.40
CA MET A 1 1.44 15.77 -31.42
C MET A 1 0.59 14.83 -30.59
N ARG A 2 0.78 13.51 -30.71
CA ARG A 2 0.05 12.51 -29.92
C ARG A 2 0.76 12.35 -28.59
N MET A 3 0.40 13.17 -27.60
CA MET A 3 0.89 12.99 -26.24
C MET A 3 -0.01 11.95 -25.56
N ASN A 4 0.52 10.73 -25.58
CA ASN A 4 -0.03 9.57 -24.92
C ASN A 4 0.09 9.82 -23.40
N GLU A 5 -1.02 10.23 -22.76
CA GLU A 5 -1.19 10.44 -21.32
C GLU A 5 -1.09 9.09 -20.56
N LYS A 6 0.09 8.49 -20.61
CA LYS A 6 0.51 7.44 -19.68
C LYS A 6 1.16 8.15 -18.50
N GLY A 7 0.38 8.32 -17.45
CA GLY A 7 0.86 8.89 -16.21
C GLY A 7 -0.20 8.79 -15.14
N HIS A 8 -0.66 7.56 -14.85
CA HIS A 8 -1.36 7.20 -13.61
C HIS A 8 -0.55 7.70 -12.39
N SER A 9 -0.73 8.98 -12.05
CA SER A 9 0.04 9.69 -11.02
C SER A 9 -0.91 10.44 -10.10
N VAL A 10 -2.04 9.84 -9.70
CA VAL A 10 -2.99 10.52 -8.79
C VAL A 10 -3.71 9.59 -7.80
N THR A 11 -3.20 8.39 -7.50
CA THR A 11 -3.71 7.59 -6.37
C THR A 11 -2.88 7.72 -5.09
N ASN A 12 -1.82 8.53 -5.09
CA ASN A 12 -0.82 8.55 -4.02
C ASN A 12 -1.16 9.39 -2.77
N GLY A 13 -2.31 10.08 -2.70
CA GLY A 13 -2.70 10.83 -1.50
C GLY A 13 -2.90 9.93 -0.27
N ALA A 14 -3.37 8.69 -0.48
CA ALA A 14 -3.55 7.72 0.59
C ALA A 14 -2.25 6.96 0.93
N ASN A 15 -1.27 6.94 0.02
CA ASN A 15 0.03 6.31 0.25
C ASN A 15 0.95 7.10 1.19
N GLN A 16 0.57 8.33 1.55
CA GLN A 16 1.33 9.20 2.44
C GLN A 16 0.81 9.18 3.89
N LEU A 17 -0.38 8.62 4.11
CA LEU A 17 -1.03 8.55 5.43
C LEU A 17 -0.39 7.51 6.36
N PHE A 18 0.19 6.48 5.76
CA PHE A 18 0.93 5.46 6.48
C PHE A 18 2.39 5.66 6.09
N ASN A 19 3.26 5.95 7.05
CA ASN A 19 4.70 6.11 6.85
C ASN A 19 5.38 4.74 6.53
N VAL A 20 4.68 3.90 5.77
CA VAL A 20 5.03 2.54 5.40
C VAL A 20 5.39 2.53 3.93
N ASN A 21 6.49 1.86 3.61
CA ASN A 21 6.87 1.68 2.22
C ASN A 21 5.90 0.68 1.58
N PHE A 22 4.98 1.16 0.73
CA PHE A 22 3.97 0.33 0.07
C PHE A 22 4.58 -0.84 -0.72
N HIS A 23 5.72 -0.61 -1.35
CA HIS A 23 6.45 -1.65 -2.08
C HIS A 23 6.95 -2.77 -1.14
N ASP A 24 7.45 -2.40 0.04
CA ASP A 24 7.89 -3.34 1.06
C ASP A 24 6.69 -4.07 1.67
N PHE A 25 5.62 -3.34 1.96
CA PHE A 25 4.36 -3.89 2.45
C PHE A 25 3.78 -4.94 1.50
N ILE A 26 3.68 -4.66 0.18
CA ILE A 26 3.16 -5.63 -0.80
C ILE A 26 4.04 -6.88 -0.88
N SER A 27 5.36 -6.68 -0.92
CA SER A 27 6.32 -7.80 -1.02
C SER A 27 6.25 -8.71 0.21
N LYS A 28 6.09 -8.11 1.40
CA LYS A 28 5.94 -8.83 2.66
C LYS A 28 4.55 -9.39 2.86
N GLU A 29 3.51 -8.75 2.33
CA GLU A 29 2.13 -9.22 2.45
C GLU A 29 1.92 -10.61 1.83
N GLN A 30 2.63 -10.93 0.76
CA GLN A 30 2.57 -12.26 0.14
C GLN A 30 3.16 -13.38 1.02
N ASN A 31 4.06 -13.06 1.94
CA ASN A 31 4.81 -14.04 2.74
C ASN A 31 4.51 -13.98 4.24
N ASN A 32 4.02 -12.84 4.74
CA ASN A 32 3.81 -12.57 6.15
C ASN A 32 2.32 -12.45 6.47
N THR A 33 1.96 -12.87 7.69
CA THR A 33 0.60 -12.72 8.18
C THR A 33 0.28 -11.26 8.55
N SER A 34 -1.00 -10.90 8.58
CA SER A 34 -1.41 -9.53 8.96
C SER A 34 -0.90 -9.11 10.34
N MET A 35 -0.68 -10.06 11.25
CA MET A 35 -0.13 -9.81 12.58
C MET A 35 1.35 -9.44 12.56
N GLU A 36 2.12 -10.11 11.71
CA GLU A 36 3.53 -9.79 11.50
C GLU A 36 3.68 -8.44 10.83
N LEU A 37 2.89 -8.16 9.78
CA LEU A 37 2.87 -6.84 9.14
C LEU A 37 2.52 -5.72 10.12
N ALA A 38 1.50 -5.91 10.96
CA ALA A 38 1.13 -4.91 11.97
C ALA A 38 2.29 -4.60 12.93
N SER A 39 2.98 -5.63 13.39
CA SER A 39 4.09 -5.51 14.33
C SER A 39 5.34 -4.89 13.69
N GLU A 40 5.62 -5.23 12.45
CA GLU A 40 6.84 -4.82 11.73
C GLU A 40 6.75 -3.37 11.23
N PHE A 41 5.57 -2.96 10.78
CA PHE A 41 5.31 -1.59 10.30
C PHE A 41 4.81 -0.65 11.42
N GLY A 42 4.59 -1.17 12.63
CA GLY A 42 4.07 -0.37 13.76
C GLY A 42 2.66 0.17 13.53
N ILE A 43 1.85 -0.56 12.74
CA ILE A 43 0.48 -0.17 12.36
C ILE A 43 -0.54 -1.14 12.94
N SER A 44 -1.79 -0.71 13.08
CA SER A 44 -2.84 -1.60 13.56
C SER A 44 -3.22 -2.65 12.52
N LEU A 45 -3.70 -3.80 12.97
CA LEU A 45 -4.30 -4.83 12.11
C LEU A 45 -5.42 -4.28 11.20
N GLN A 46 -6.14 -3.24 11.66
CA GLN A 46 -7.15 -2.56 10.87
C GLN A 46 -6.53 -1.77 9.71
N ASP A 47 -5.38 -1.14 9.93
CA ASP A 47 -4.65 -0.39 8.92
C ASP A 47 -4.03 -1.34 7.88
N VAL A 48 -3.50 -2.49 8.31
CA VAL A 48 -3.06 -3.57 7.39
C VAL A 48 -4.21 -3.98 6.46
N LYS A 49 -5.43 -4.15 6.99
CA LYS A 49 -6.61 -4.48 6.17
C LYS A 49 -7.03 -3.34 5.25
N ARG A 50 -6.91 -2.08 5.68
CA ARG A 50 -7.20 -0.90 4.85
C ARG A 50 -6.20 -0.77 3.71
N LEU A 51 -4.91 -0.97 3.99
CA LEU A 51 -3.83 -1.00 3.01
C LEU A 51 -4.08 -2.08 1.96
N LYS A 52 -4.37 -3.32 2.38
CA LYS A 52 -4.77 -4.41 1.47
C LYS A 52 -5.91 -4.02 0.54
N LYS A 53 -7.01 -3.52 1.10
CA LYS A 53 -8.18 -3.09 0.31
C LYS A 53 -7.87 -1.96 -0.67
N GLN A 54 -6.94 -1.08 -0.33
CA GLN A 54 -6.53 0.01 -1.21
C GLN A 54 -5.66 -0.49 -2.36
N ILE A 55 -4.79 -1.48 -2.10
CA ILE A 55 -3.97 -2.16 -3.11
C ILE A 55 -4.85 -2.95 -4.07
N GLU A 56 -5.81 -3.74 -3.58
CA GLU A 56 -6.75 -4.49 -4.43
C GLU A 56 -7.65 -3.60 -5.29
N ARG A 57 -7.81 -2.32 -4.92
CA ARG A 57 -8.62 -1.34 -5.66
C ARG A 57 -7.85 -0.54 -6.70
N SER A 58 -6.51 -0.60 -6.71
CA SER A 58 -5.64 0.23 -7.56
C SER A 58 -5.16 -0.50 -8.81
#